data_AF-A0A4Y2X5U2-F1
#
_entry.id   AF-A0A4Y2X5U2-F1
#
_cell.length_a   1.000
_cell.length_b   1.000
_cell.length_c   1.000
_cell.angle_alpha   90.00
_cell.angle_beta   90.00
_cell.angle_gamma   90.00
#
_symmetry.space_group_name_H-M   'P 1'
#
loop_
_entity.id
_entity.type
_entity.pdbx_description
1 polymer ?
#
loop_
_entity_poly.entity_id
_entity_poly.type
_entity_poly.pdbx_seq_one_letter_code
_entity_poly.pdbx_strand_id
1 'polypeptide(L)'
;METSAADKAKEKYKKIRIWILKAVEDVEGSAGATSHHIQNFLEFKQAGISRKQEWKLILKKLLNSGHLTRKDRVRYVVNKSRKDTEKSAVNKANE
;
A
#
# COMPACT_ATOMS: atom_id res chain seq x y z
N MET A 1 -3.83 7.36 -29.21
CA MET A 1 -3.78 6.14 -28.39
C MET A 1 -4.73 6.31 -27.21
N GLU A 2 -5.92 5.72 -27.31
CA GLU A 2 -6.95 5.83 -26.28
C GLU A 2 -6.61 4.84 -25.16
N THR A 3 -6.10 5.32 -24.02
CA THR A 3 -5.87 4.46 -22.86
C THR A 3 -7.22 3.93 -22.39
N SER A 4 -7.41 2.61 -22.46
CA SER A 4 -8.64 1.95 -22.05
C SER A 4 -8.96 2.27 -20.58
N ALA A 5 -10.24 2.25 -20.21
CA ALA A 5 -10.67 2.43 -18.82
C ALA A 5 -9.95 1.43 -17.87
N ALA A 6 -9.56 0.27 -18.39
CA ALA A 6 -8.76 -0.73 -17.67
C ALA A 6 -7.35 -0.24 -17.29
N ASP A 7 -6.68 0.48 -18.19
CA ASP A 7 -5.34 1.04 -17.93
C ASP A 7 -5.39 2.11 -16.84
N LYS A 8 -6.40 2.99 -16.90
CA LYS A 8 -6.61 4.03 -15.87
C LYS A 8 -6.91 3.41 -14.50
N ALA A 9 -7.70 2.33 -14.45
CA ALA A 9 -8.00 1.62 -13.20
C ALA A 9 -6.75 0.93 -12.62
N LYS A 10 -5.92 0.32 -13.47
CA LYS A 10 -4.67 -0.32 -13.07
C LYS A 10 -3.66 0.69 -12.52
N GLU A 11 -3.54 1.86 -13.15
CA GLU A 11 -2.68 2.94 -12.67
C GLU A 11 -3.18 3.53 -11.34
N LYS A 12 -4.50 3.74 -11.19
CA LYS A 12 -5.09 4.16 -9.91
C LYS A 12 -4.80 3.13 -8.80
N TYR A 13 -4.96 1.85 -9.09
CA TYR A 13 -4.67 0.76 -8.15
C TYR A 13 -3.21 0.79 -7.69
N LYS A 14 -2.25 0.92 -8.62
CA LYS A 14 -0.81 1.00 -8.29
C LYS A 14 -0.51 2.21 -7.39
N LYS A 15 -1.08 3.37 -7.70
CA LYS A 15 -0.91 4.59 -6.89
C LYS A 15 -1.42 4.39 -5.47
N ILE A 16 -2.64 3.88 -5.30
CA ILE A 16 -3.20 3.61 -3.96
C ILE A 16 -2.38 2.55 -3.23
N ARG A 17 -1.93 1.49 -3.91
CA ARG A 17 -1.06 0.46 -3.32
C ARG A 17 0.21 1.07 -2.72
N ILE A 18 0.91 1.92 -3.48
CA ILE A 18 2.14 2.59 -3.02
C ILE A 18 1.86 3.48 -1.81
N TRP A 19 0.77 4.24 -1.84
CA TRP A 19 0.43 5.12 -0.73
C TRP A 19 0.01 4.37 0.54
N ILE A 20 -0.70 3.25 0.43
CA ILE A 20 -1.00 2.39 1.59
C ILE A 20 0.29 1.88 2.23
N LEU A 21 1.24 1.39 1.41
CA LEU A 21 2.52 0.90 1.94
C LEU A 21 3.30 2.03 2.65
N LYS A 22 3.39 3.20 2.02
CA LYS A 22 4.01 4.39 2.64
C LYS A 22 3.31 4.79 3.94
N ALA A 23 1.97 4.81 3.99
CA ALA A 23 1.23 5.13 5.21
C ALA A 23 1.50 4.13 6.35
N VAL A 24 1.78 2.87 6.03
CA VAL A 24 2.16 1.87 7.03
C VAL A 24 3.61 2.06 7.49
N GLU A 25 4.51 2.49 6.61
CA GLU A 25 5.91 2.78 6.93
C GLU A 25 6.12 4.13 7.64
N ASP A 26 5.21 5.09 7.43
CA ASP A 26 5.24 6.43 8.03
C ASP A 26 5.00 6.39 9.55
N VAL A 27 4.30 5.36 10.03
CA VAL A 27 4.12 5.16 11.47
C VAL A 27 5.42 4.67 12.09
N GLU A 28 5.92 5.43 13.07
CA GLU A 28 7.19 5.16 13.73
C GLU A 28 7.33 3.72 14.25
N GLY A 29 8.49 3.14 13.90
CA GLY A 29 8.95 1.86 14.43
C GLY A 29 8.05 0.69 14.06
N SER A 30 7.84 -0.21 15.04
CA SER A 30 7.00 -1.39 14.86
C SER A 30 5.55 -1.14 15.27
N ALA A 31 5.15 0.11 15.57
CA ALA A 31 3.83 0.40 16.14
C ALA A 31 2.71 -0.05 15.20
N GLY A 32 2.87 0.16 13.89
CA GLY A 32 1.94 -0.25 12.84
C GLY A 32 0.78 0.72 12.67
N ALA A 33 0.30 0.85 11.44
CA ALA A 33 -0.74 1.80 11.09
C ALA A 33 -2.15 1.24 11.30
N THR A 34 -3.05 2.08 11.77
CA THR A 34 -4.48 1.75 11.83
C THR A 34 -5.15 2.08 10.49
N SER A 35 -6.35 1.52 10.29
CA SER A 35 -7.22 1.89 9.15
C SER A 35 -7.47 3.42 9.08
N HIS A 36 -7.58 4.08 10.24
CA HIS A 36 -7.78 5.53 10.33
C HIS A 36 -6.55 6.31 9.88
N HIS A 37 -5.36 5.88 10.30
CA HIS A 37 -4.10 6.50 9.88
C HIS A 37 -3.91 6.39 8.36
N ILE A 38 -4.14 5.19 7.79
CA ILE A 38 -4.05 4.97 6.34
C ILE A 38 -5.05 5.86 5.59
N GLN A 39 -6.29 5.98 6.09
CA GLN A 39 -7.30 6.83 5.47
C GLN A 39 -6.88 8.31 5.48
N ASN A 40 -6.48 8.86 6.63
CA ASN A 40 -6.01 10.24 6.74
C ASN A 40 -4.81 10.51 5.82
N PHE A 41 -3.86 9.58 5.76
CA PHE A 41 -2.69 9.71 4.90
C PHE A 41 -3.07 9.78 3.41
N LEU A 42 -4.01 8.93 2.97
CA LEU A 42 -4.51 8.93 1.60
C LEU A 42 -5.27 10.21 1.26
N GLU A 43 -6.12 10.69 2.18
CA GLU A 43 -6.88 11.93 2.02
C GLU A 43 -5.96 13.15 1.93
N PHE A 44 -4.89 13.19 2.73
CA PHE A 44 -3.88 14.27 2.70
C PHE A 44 -3.05 14.26 1.41
N LYS A 45 -2.61 13.08 0.95
CA LYS A 45 -1.74 12.98 -0.24
C LYS A 45 -2.46 13.27 -1.54
N GLN A 46 -3.76 13.05 -1.61
CA GLN A 46 -4.47 13.14 -2.86
C GLN A 46 -5.96 13.37 -2.64
N ALA A 47 -6.37 14.65 -2.74
CA ALA A 47 -7.76 15.05 -2.75
C ALA A 47 -8.53 14.26 -3.82
N GLY A 48 -9.34 13.28 -3.38
CA GLY A 48 -10.26 12.53 -4.25
C GLY A 48 -9.85 11.10 -4.67
N ILE A 49 -8.73 10.52 -4.21
CA ILE A 49 -8.27 9.23 -4.78
C ILE A 49 -8.92 7.98 -4.24
N SER A 50 -9.66 8.04 -3.14
CA SER A 50 -10.29 6.82 -2.65
C SER A 50 -11.63 7.10 -2.01
N ARG A 51 -12.69 6.70 -2.72
CA ARG A 51 -13.92 6.29 -2.04
C ARG A 51 -13.50 5.27 -0.97
N LYS A 52 -14.03 5.42 0.25
CA LYS A 52 -13.64 4.64 1.45
C LYS A 52 -13.59 3.12 1.25
N GLN A 53 -14.22 2.60 0.19
CA GLN A 53 -14.25 1.19 -0.18
C GLN A 53 -13.06 0.75 -1.06
N GLU A 54 -12.53 1.60 -1.94
CA GLU A 54 -11.51 1.21 -2.94
C GLU A 54 -10.19 0.85 -2.25
N TRP A 55 -9.66 1.72 -1.40
CA TRP A 55 -8.40 1.45 -0.68
C TRP A 55 -8.49 0.26 0.28
N LYS A 56 -9.66 0.00 0.88
CA LYS A 56 -9.87 -1.16 1.77
C LYS A 56 -9.73 -2.49 1.02
N LEU A 57 -10.21 -2.54 -0.23
CA LEU A 57 -10.05 -3.74 -1.07
C LEU A 57 -8.58 -3.98 -1.43
N ILE A 58 -7.84 -2.90 -1.70
CA ILE A 58 -6.39 -2.96 -1.96
C ILE A 58 -5.63 -3.39 -0.69
N LEU A 59 -5.99 -2.86 0.47
CA LEU A 59 -5.45 -3.27 1.76
C LEU A 59 -5.67 -4.78 2.01
N LYS A 60 -6.88 -5.29 1.75
CA LYS A 60 -7.18 -6.72 1.88
C LYS A 60 -6.33 -7.58 0.93
N LYS A 61 -6.11 -7.14 -0.32
CA LYS A 61 -5.21 -7.81 -1.27
C LYS A 61 -3.76 -7.81 -0.79
N LEU A 62 -3.29 -6.72 -0.19
CA LEU A 62 -1.94 -6.64 0.39
C LEU A 62 -1.75 -7.58 1.58
N LEU A 63 -2.79 -7.76 2.42
CA LEU A 63 -2.80 -8.75 3.49
C LEU A 63 -2.78 -10.18 2.94
N ASN A 64 -3.66 -10.49 1.99
CA ASN A 64 -3.75 -11.83 1.40
C ASN A 64 -2.48 -12.23 0.64
N SER A 65 -1.80 -11.27 0.01
CA SER A 65 -0.53 -11.52 -0.69
C SER A 65 0.69 -11.49 0.25
N GLY A 66 0.49 -11.19 1.53
CA GLY A 66 1.55 -11.16 2.53
C GLY A 66 2.51 -9.97 2.43
N HIS A 67 2.15 -8.91 1.70
CA HIS A 67 2.91 -7.65 1.71
C HIS A 67 2.71 -6.86 3.01
N LEU A 68 1.51 -6.99 3.58
CA LEU A 68 1.18 -6.48 4.90
C LEU A 68 0.83 -7.65 5.82
N THR A 69 1.10 -7.49 7.10
CA THR A 69 0.61 -8.38 8.15
C THR A 69 -0.17 -7.59 9.18
N ARG A 70 -1.06 -8.26 9.89
CA ARG A 70 -1.71 -7.69 11.08
C ARG A 70 -0.79 -7.90 12.27
N LYS A 71 -0.43 -6.80 12.95
CA LYS A 71 0.26 -6.87 14.24
C LYS A 71 -0.73 -7.25 15.35
N ASP A 72 -1.94 -6.70 15.26
CA ASP A 72 -3.06 -7.00 16.15
C ASP A 72 -4.39 -6.81 15.41
N ARG A 73 -5.52 -6.77 16.13
CA ARG A 73 -6.85 -6.63 15.53
C ARG A 73 -7.03 -5.33 14.73
N VAL A 74 -6.25 -4.29 15.02
CA VAL A 74 -6.46 -2.93 14.51
C VAL A 74 -5.26 -2.34 13.76
N ARG A 75 -4.04 -2.87 13.95
CA ARG A 75 -2.80 -2.34 13.34
C ARG A 75 -2.18 -3.26 12.29
N TYR A 76 -1.70 -2.63 11.22
CA TYR A 76 -1.03 -3.24 10.08
C TYR A 76 0.45 -2.87 10.04
N VAL A 77 1.31 -3.79 9.65
CA VAL A 77 2.75 -3.57 9.46
C VAL A 77 3.21 -4.12 8.11
N VAL A 78 4.26 -3.55 7.54
CA VAL A 78 4.89 -4.11 6.34
C VAL A 78 5.57 -5.43 6.71
N ASN A 79 5.32 -6.45 5.89
CA ASN A 79 6.01 -7.72 6.05
C ASN A 79 7.48 -7.58 5.63
N LYS A 80 8.39 -7.62 6.60
CA LYS A 80 9.83 -7.50 6.34
C LYS A 80 10.36 -8.62 5.44
N SER A 81 9.82 -9.85 5.50
CA SER A 81 10.32 -10.96 4.67
C SER A 81 10.07 -10.77 3.17
N ARG A 82 9.08 -9.96 2.79
CA ARG A 82 8.80 -9.56 1.40
C ARG A 82 9.49 -8.24 1.02
N LYS A 83 9.89 -7.43 2.00
CA LYS A 83 10.59 -6.16 1.78
C LYS A 83 11.98 -6.39 1.18
N ASP A 84 12.67 -7.46 1.61
CA ASP A 84 13.97 -7.84 1.05
C ASP A 84 13.91 -8.32 -0.40
N THR A 85 12.75 -8.83 -0.87
CA THR A 85 12.59 -9.25 -2.26
C THR A 85 12.47 -8.04 -3.21
N GLU A 86 11.75 -6.98 -2.83
CA GLU A 86 11.66 -5.75 -3.64
C GLU A 86 12.95 -4.92 -3.57
N LYS A 87 13.65 -4.89 -2.42
CA LYS A 87 14.94 -4.19 -2.31
C LYS A 87 16.10 -4.93 -3.00
N SER A 88 16.10 -6.27 -2.98
CA SER A 88 17.08 -7.07 -3.72
C SER A 88 16.83 -7.08 -5.23
N ALA A 89 15.59 -6.89 -5.70
CA ALA A 89 15.30 -6.76 -7.12
C ALA A 89 15.84 -5.46 -7.74
N VAL A 90 16.04 -4.40 -6.93
CA VAL A 90 16.72 -3.17 -7.36
C VAL A 90 18.24 -3.33 -7.43
N ASN A 91 18.83 -4.22 -6.63
CA ASN A 91 20.29 -4.40 -6.59
C ASN A 91 20.82 -5.51 -7.53
N LYS A 92 19.95 -6.30 -8.18
CA LYS A 92 20.36 -7.35 -9.14
C LYS A 92 20.20 -6.98 -10.62
N ALA A 93 19.81 -5.73 -10.92
CA ALA A 93 19.70 -5.23 -12.29
C ALA A 93 20.89 -4.35 -12.71
N ASN A 94 21.91 -4.22 -11.87
CA ASN A 94 23.20 -3.59 -12.17
C ASN A 94 24.34 -4.50 -11.66
N GLU A 95 24.49 -5.67 -12.27
CA GLU A 95 25.77 -6.39 -12.28
C GLU A 95 25.99 -6.95 -13.69
#